data_AF-A0A1F5SL21-F1
#
_entry.id   AF-A0A1F5SL21-F1
#
_cell.length_a   1.000
_cell.length_b   1.000
_cell.length_c   1.000
_cell.angle_alpha   90.00
_cell.angle_beta   90.00
_cell.angle_gamma   90.00
#
_symmetry.space_group_name_H-M   'P 1'
#
loop_
_entity.id
_entity.type
_entity.pdbx_description
1 polymer ?
#
loop_
_entity_poly.entity_id
_entity_poly.type
_entity_poly.pdbx_seq_one_letter_code
_entity_poly.pdbx_strand_id
1 'polypeptide(L)'
;MPKKTILSIGLALLSLSLILYLTFSLKRVTVRSGSEGRTEIQNTAVTEKVDLKKLEAGYKTQVKFVIIDYEALIGTTTEPADGTADKIMELRNKLTDLSVPTELKNLHLDLVLAFSRMENYFRGGSQEEKDFSDDLLERAKNDHEWLTMP
;
A
#
# COMPACT_ATOMS: atom_id res chain seq x y z
N MET A 1 -49.67 33.80 -11.39
CA MET A 1 -48.26 33.40 -11.60
C MET A 1 -48.20 32.17 -12.51
N PRO A 2 -47.27 32.11 -13.49
CA PRO A 2 -47.18 30.97 -14.39
C PRO A 2 -46.83 29.67 -13.64
N LYS A 3 -47.48 28.56 -13.96
CA LYS A 3 -47.25 27.24 -13.31
C LYS A 3 -45.77 26.80 -13.37
N LYS A 4 -45.06 27.21 -14.44
CA LYS A 4 -43.62 26.93 -14.64
C LYS A 4 -42.73 27.60 -13.60
N THR A 5 -43.04 28.84 -13.21
CA THR A 5 -42.30 29.58 -12.16
C THR A 5 -42.47 28.97 -10.77
N ILE A 6 -43.64 28.39 -10.47
CA ILE A 6 -43.89 27.75 -9.18
C ILE A 6 -43.10 26.43 -9.08
N LEU A 7 -43.03 25.67 -10.17
CA LEU A 7 -42.22 24.44 -10.24
C LEU A 7 -40.73 24.73 -10.11
N SER A 8 -40.21 25.78 -10.77
CA SER A 8 -38.80 26.16 -10.67
C SER A 8 -38.42 26.69 -9.28
N ILE A 9 -39.32 27.42 -8.61
CA ILE A 9 -39.11 27.88 -7.23
C ILE A 9 -39.08 26.68 -6.26
N GLY A 10 -39.98 25.70 -6.45
CA GLY A 10 -39.99 24.47 -5.67
C GLY A 10 -38.70 23.67 -5.82
N LEU A 11 -38.20 23.52 -7.06
CA LEU A 11 -36.94 22.82 -7.32
C LEU A 11 -35.73 23.55 -6.72
N ALA A 12 -35.72 24.90 -6.78
CA ALA A 12 -34.68 25.71 -6.16
C ALA A 12 -34.65 25.53 -4.62
N LEU A 13 -35.83 25.55 -3.97
CA LEU A 13 -35.94 25.31 -2.53
C LEU A 13 -35.48 23.91 -2.11
N LEU A 14 -35.81 22.90 -2.90
CA LEU A 14 -35.44 21.52 -2.64
C LEU A 14 -33.92 21.31 -2.79
N SER A 15 -33.31 21.93 -3.81
CA SER A 15 -31.85 21.94 -3.98
C SER A 15 -31.13 22.67 -2.85
N LEU A 16 -31.67 23.80 -2.40
CA LEU A 16 -31.11 24.58 -1.29
C LEU A 16 -31.18 23.80 0.03
N SER A 17 -32.29 23.12 0.27
CA SER A 17 -32.47 22.25 1.44
C SER A 17 -31.48 21.09 1.45
N LEU A 18 -31.22 20.47 0.29
CA LEU A 18 -30.23 19.39 0.17
C LEU A 18 -28.80 19.89 0.45
N ILE A 19 -28.43 21.06 -0.07
CA ILE A 19 -27.12 21.67 0.18
C ILE A 19 -26.95 21.97 1.67
N LEU A 20 -27.96 22.56 2.31
CA LEU A 20 -27.96 22.80 3.77
C LEU A 20 -27.82 21.49 4.56
N TYR A 21 -28.57 20.46 4.18
CA TYR A 21 -28.49 19.14 4.81
C TYR A 21 -27.10 18.52 4.69
N LEU A 22 -26.45 18.63 3.53
CA LEU A 22 -25.09 18.15 3.32
C LEU A 22 -24.08 18.93 4.18
N THR A 23 -24.19 20.26 4.24
CA THR A 23 -23.32 21.09 5.09
C THR A 23 -23.48 20.81 6.58
N PHE A 24 -24.69 20.41 7.02
CA PHE A 24 -24.96 20.05 8.40
C PHE A 24 -24.54 18.60 8.73
N SER A 25 -24.71 17.68 7.77
CA SER A 25 -24.32 16.26 7.91
C SER A 25 -22.81 16.03 7.81
N LEU A 26 -22.07 17.00 7.25
CA LEU A 26 -20.63 17.10 7.41
C LEU A 26 -20.31 17.36 8.89
N LYS A 27 -20.25 16.28 9.69
CA LYS A 27 -19.67 16.31 11.03
C LYS A 27 -18.33 17.01 10.94
N ARG A 28 -18.19 18.18 11.59
CA ARG A 28 -16.91 18.85 11.73
C ARG A 28 -15.97 17.89 12.46
N VAL A 29 -14.96 17.36 11.77
CA VAL A 29 -13.75 16.87 12.42
C VAL A 29 -12.99 18.11 12.87
N THR A 30 -13.45 18.68 13.98
CA THR A 30 -12.74 19.75 14.67
C THR A 30 -11.58 19.07 15.39
N VAL A 31 -10.36 19.23 14.87
CA VAL A 31 -9.15 18.94 15.64
C VAL A 31 -9.14 19.93 16.80
N ARG A 32 -9.46 19.42 18.00
CA ARG A 32 -9.55 20.18 19.24
C ARG A 32 -8.13 20.60 19.64
N SER A 33 -7.70 21.76 19.18
CA SER A 33 -6.64 22.51 19.84
C SER A 33 -7.24 23.14 21.10
N GLY A 34 -6.81 22.69 22.27
CA GLY A 34 -7.23 23.26 23.55
C GLY A 34 -7.35 22.25 24.69
N SER A 35 -6.22 22.07 25.40
CA SER A 35 -6.13 22.07 26.86
C SER A 35 -7.45 22.28 27.59
N GLU A 36 -7.92 21.26 28.31
CA GLU A 36 -8.32 21.27 29.74
C GLU A 36 -9.13 20.02 30.08
N GLY A 37 -8.68 19.27 31.09
CA GLY A 37 -9.51 18.31 31.83
C GLY A 37 -9.14 16.82 31.72
N ARG A 38 -8.04 16.41 32.38
CA ARG A 38 -7.83 15.08 32.98
C ARG A 38 -8.20 13.84 32.15
N THR A 39 -7.22 13.33 31.44
CA THR A 39 -6.56 12.08 31.86
C THR A 39 -5.12 12.25 31.43
N GLU A 40 -4.21 12.45 32.38
CA GLU A 40 -2.79 12.38 32.10
C GLU A 40 -2.47 10.88 31.87
N ILE A 41 -2.90 10.37 30.72
CA ILE A 41 -2.08 9.35 30.08
C ILE A 41 -0.85 10.17 29.69
N GLN A 42 0.17 10.11 30.55
CA GLN A 42 1.53 10.22 30.07
C GLN A 42 1.68 9.12 29.04
N ASN A 43 1.21 9.40 27.82
CA ASN A 43 1.86 8.89 26.65
C ASN A 43 3.13 9.73 26.60
N THR A 44 4.05 9.42 27.52
CA THR A 44 5.39 9.12 27.11
C THR A 44 5.24 8.07 26.00
N ALA A 45 4.86 8.54 24.81
CA ALA A 45 5.51 8.11 23.61
C ALA A 45 6.98 8.42 23.92
N VAL A 46 7.60 7.49 24.62
CA VAL A 46 8.92 7.04 24.27
C VAL A 46 8.74 6.75 22.79
N THR A 47 8.95 7.79 21.96
CA THR A 47 9.49 7.58 20.63
C THR A 47 10.80 6.91 20.94
N GLU A 48 10.73 5.59 21.15
CA GLU A 48 11.85 4.72 21.23
C GLU A 48 12.61 5.09 19.98
N LYS A 49 13.75 5.75 20.18
CA LYS A 49 14.45 6.44 19.13
C LYS A 49 14.77 5.36 18.11
N VAL A 50 13.98 5.28 17.04
CA VAL A 50 13.99 4.13 16.15
C VAL A 50 15.42 4.05 15.65
N ASP A 51 16.11 3.00 16.05
CA ASP A 51 17.47 2.78 15.60
C ASP A 51 17.39 2.48 14.11
N LEU A 52 17.66 3.51 13.31
CA LEU A 52 17.56 3.45 11.86
C LEU A 52 18.44 2.34 11.28
N LYS A 53 19.58 2.04 11.91
CA LYS A 53 20.46 0.95 11.49
C LYS A 53 19.84 -0.41 11.78
N LYS A 54 19.23 -0.56 12.96
CA LYS A 54 18.51 -1.79 13.32
C LYS A 54 17.29 -2.01 12.42
N LEU A 55 16.55 -0.94 12.12
CA LEU A 55 15.42 -0.97 11.19
C LEU A 55 15.87 -1.40 9.80
N GLU A 56 16.94 -0.81 9.28
CA GLU A 56 17.48 -1.15 7.96
C GLU A 56 17.96 -2.61 7.90
N ALA A 57 18.73 -3.06 8.90
CA ALA A 57 19.18 -4.44 8.96
C ALA A 57 18.00 -5.44 9.04
N GLY A 58 16.99 -5.12 9.85
CA GLY A 58 15.77 -5.93 9.98
C GLY A 58 14.95 -5.97 8.69
N TYR A 59 14.84 -4.84 7.99
CA TYR A 59 14.18 -4.77 6.68
C TYR A 59 14.93 -5.62 5.64
N LYS A 60 16.25 -5.43 5.52
CA LYS A 60 17.10 -6.19 4.56
C LYS A 60 16.99 -7.69 4.77
N THR A 61 17.00 -8.12 6.04
CA THR A 61 16.87 -9.54 6.39
C THR A 61 15.51 -10.10 5.97
N GLN A 62 14.42 -9.39 6.27
CA GLN A 62 13.07 -9.84 5.91
C GLN A 62 12.85 -9.88 4.40
N VAL A 63 13.32 -8.87 3.67
CA VAL A 63 13.24 -8.82 2.21
C VAL A 63 14.02 -9.98 1.57
N LYS A 64 15.22 -10.31 2.06
CA LYS A 64 15.99 -11.47 1.60
C LYS A 64 15.17 -12.76 1.69
N PHE A 65 14.55 -13.02 2.85
CA PHE A 65 13.75 -14.23 3.03
C PHE A 65 12.57 -14.29 2.07
N VAL A 66 11.88 -13.16 1.85
CA VAL A 66 10.77 -13.10 0.91
C VAL A 66 11.22 -13.37 -0.53
N ILE A 67 12.38 -12.85 -0.94
CA ILE A 67 12.92 -13.09 -2.28
C ILE A 67 13.36 -14.55 -2.44
N ILE A 68 13.98 -15.16 -1.44
CA ILE A 68 14.34 -16.58 -1.47
C ILE A 68 13.09 -17.45 -1.64
N ASP A 69 12.04 -17.19 -0.85
CA ASP A 69 10.77 -17.91 -0.96
C ASP A 69 10.14 -17.72 -2.35
N TYR A 70 10.22 -16.50 -2.89
CA TYR A 70 9.73 -16.19 -4.24
C TYR A 70 10.51 -16.93 -5.31
N GLU A 71 11.85 -16.86 -5.32
CA GLU A 71 12.68 -17.53 -6.33
C GLU A 71 12.52 -19.05 -6.28
N ALA A 72 12.37 -19.63 -5.08
CA ALA A 72 12.07 -21.05 -4.92
C ALA A 72 10.70 -21.42 -5.54
N LEU A 73 9.69 -20.55 -5.36
CA LEU A 73 8.35 -20.74 -5.93
C LEU A 73 8.38 -20.67 -7.46
N ILE A 74 9.01 -19.65 -8.03
CA ILE A 74 9.06 -19.46 -9.49
C ILE A 74 9.99 -20.50 -10.15
N GLY A 75 11.12 -20.83 -9.53
CA GLY A 75 12.08 -21.80 -10.07
C GLY A 75 11.55 -23.24 -10.17
N THR A 76 10.51 -23.57 -9.40
CA THR A 76 9.84 -24.88 -9.43
C THR A 76 8.59 -24.90 -10.31
N THR A 77 8.16 -23.75 -10.82
CA THR A 77 6.89 -23.58 -11.54
C THR A 77 7.12 -23.01 -12.93
N THR A 78 6.97 -23.85 -13.97
CA THR A 78 7.20 -23.46 -15.38
C THR A 78 5.94 -23.03 -16.14
N GLU A 79 4.76 -23.38 -15.64
CA GLU A 79 3.46 -22.96 -16.20
C GLU A 79 2.56 -22.41 -15.08
N PRO A 80 1.51 -21.63 -15.39
CA PRO A 80 0.54 -21.17 -14.41
C PRO A 80 -0.15 -22.34 -13.68
N ALA A 81 0.46 -22.79 -12.60
CA ALA A 81 -0.06 -23.84 -11.75
C ALA A 81 -1.10 -23.28 -10.79
N ASP A 82 -2.09 -24.11 -10.47
CA ASP A 82 -3.17 -23.73 -9.57
C ASP A 82 -2.60 -23.37 -8.18
N GLY A 83 -2.86 -22.14 -7.71
CA GLY A 83 -2.38 -21.60 -6.44
C GLY A 83 -1.01 -20.92 -6.43
N THR A 84 -0.23 -20.88 -7.53
CA THR A 84 1.05 -20.14 -7.56
C THR A 84 0.81 -18.63 -7.44
N ALA A 85 -0.20 -18.09 -8.13
CA ALA A 85 -0.58 -16.69 -8.01
C ALA A 85 -0.91 -16.30 -6.56
N ASP A 86 -1.64 -17.16 -5.83
CA ASP A 86 -2.03 -16.88 -4.46
C ASP A 86 -0.82 -16.89 -3.51
N LYS A 87 0.16 -17.77 -3.73
CA LYS A 87 1.42 -17.74 -2.98
C LYS A 87 2.24 -16.48 -3.28
N ILE A 88 2.29 -16.02 -4.54
CA ILE A 88 2.96 -14.76 -4.89
C ILE A 88 2.26 -13.58 -4.20
N MET A 89 0.92 -13.58 -4.18
CA MET A 89 0.11 -12.59 -3.47
C MET A 89 0.45 -12.57 -1.96
N GLU A 90 0.57 -13.73 -1.32
CA GLU A 90 0.98 -13.83 0.09
C GLU A 90 2.36 -13.24 0.33
N LEU A 91 3.34 -13.54 -0.54
CA LEU A 91 4.69 -12.99 -0.44
C LEU A 91 4.71 -11.47 -0.65
N ARG A 92 3.92 -10.96 -1.59
CA ARG A 92 3.75 -9.51 -1.80
C ARG A 92 3.17 -8.86 -0.55
N ASN A 93 2.15 -9.46 0.07
CA ASN A 93 1.53 -8.92 1.28
C ASN A 93 2.53 -8.88 2.45
N LYS A 94 3.40 -9.91 2.57
CA LYS A 94 4.53 -9.88 3.53
C LYS A 94 5.44 -8.67 3.31
N LEU A 95 5.71 -8.28 2.06
CA LEU A 95 6.48 -7.07 1.77
C LEU A 95 5.72 -5.83 2.22
N THR A 96 4.46 -5.66 1.84
CA THR A 96 3.68 -4.44 2.14
C THR A 96 3.51 -4.18 3.63
N ASP A 97 3.58 -5.22 4.46
CA ASP A 97 3.47 -5.12 5.91
C ASP A 97 4.79 -4.69 6.60
N LEU A 98 5.91 -4.63 5.85
CA LEU A 98 7.20 -4.25 6.41
C LEU A 98 7.28 -2.75 6.72
N SER A 99 7.95 -2.43 7.82
CA SER A 99 8.38 -1.06 8.10
C SER A 99 9.56 -0.69 7.20
N VAL A 100 9.34 0.23 6.27
CA VAL A 100 10.29 0.57 5.20
C VAL A 100 11.20 1.74 5.61
N PRO A 101 12.54 1.55 5.64
CA PRO A 101 13.49 2.65 5.78
C PRO A 101 13.38 3.63 4.60
N THR A 102 13.48 4.93 4.86
CA THR A 102 13.34 5.95 3.80
C THR A 102 14.27 5.72 2.61
N GLU A 103 15.52 5.32 2.86
CA GLU A 103 16.54 5.07 1.84
C GLU A 103 16.21 3.87 0.92
N LEU A 104 15.33 2.97 1.37
CA LEU A 104 14.97 1.74 0.64
C LEU A 104 13.56 1.78 0.07
N LYS A 105 12.89 2.95 0.06
CA LYS A 105 11.52 3.08 -0.46
C LYS A 105 11.39 2.72 -1.93
N ASN A 106 12.33 3.13 -2.77
CA ASN A 106 12.26 2.85 -4.21
C ASN A 106 12.43 1.36 -4.46
N LEU A 107 13.44 0.74 -3.85
CA LEU A 107 13.60 -0.72 -3.86
C LEU A 107 12.32 -1.42 -3.41
N HIS A 108 11.72 -0.98 -2.31
CA HIS A 108 10.52 -1.58 -1.79
C HIS A 108 9.36 -1.56 -2.79
N LEU A 109 9.14 -0.41 -3.44
CA LEU A 109 8.12 -0.24 -4.45
C LEU A 109 8.39 -1.13 -5.67
N ASP A 110 9.64 -1.18 -6.13
CA ASP A 110 10.02 -2.01 -7.27
C ASP A 110 9.76 -3.50 -6.99
N LEU A 111 10.08 -3.99 -5.78
CA LEU A 111 9.79 -5.37 -5.38
C LEU A 111 8.30 -5.67 -5.31
N VAL A 112 7.50 -4.78 -4.69
CA VAL A 112 6.04 -4.96 -4.61
C VAL A 112 5.41 -4.95 -6.00
N LEU A 113 5.89 -4.09 -6.90
CA LEU A 113 5.45 -4.02 -8.29
C LEU A 113 5.84 -5.28 -9.05
N ALA A 114 7.09 -5.74 -8.95
CA ALA A 114 7.53 -6.98 -9.56
C ALA A 114 6.64 -8.15 -9.15
N PHE A 115 6.38 -8.30 -7.86
CA PHE A 115 5.55 -9.40 -7.35
C PHE A 115 4.10 -9.30 -7.84
N SER A 116 3.55 -8.08 -7.92
CA SER A 116 2.20 -7.86 -8.45
C SER A 116 2.09 -8.22 -9.94
N ARG A 117 3.14 -7.92 -10.72
CA ARG A 117 3.21 -8.21 -12.15
C ARG A 117 3.35 -9.72 -12.39
N MET A 118 4.21 -10.39 -11.64
CA MET A 118 4.31 -11.84 -11.70
C MET A 118 2.99 -12.51 -11.26
N GLU A 119 2.35 -12.02 -10.20
CA GLU A 119 1.02 -12.51 -9.79
C GLU A 119 0.04 -12.42 -10.97
N ASN A 120 -0.03 -11.27 -11.64
CA ASN A 120 -0.92 -11.07 -12.78
C ASN A 120 -0.63 -12.05 -13.92
N TYR A 121 0.65 -12.29 -14.25
CA TYR A 121 1.04 -13.31 -15.22
C TYR A 121 0.47 -14.68 -14.85
N PHE A 122 0.65 -15.10 -13.60
CA PHE A 122 0.12 -16.38 -13.10
C PHE A 122 -1.42 -16.43 -12.99
N ARG A 123 -2.11 -15.29 -13.00
CA ARG A 123 -3.59 -15.21 -13.09
C ARG A 123 -4.13 -15.20 -14.53
N GLY A 124 -3.29 -15.47 -15.52
CA GLY A 124 -3.66 -15.44 -16.94
C GLY A 124 -3.36 -14.11 -17.63
N GLY A 125 -2.47 -13.31 -17.06
CA GLY A 125 -1.89 -12.13 -17.69
C GLY A 125 -0.98 -12.47 -18.87
N SER A 126 -0.44 -11.43 -19.51
CA SER A 126 0.43 -11.58 -20.68
C SER A 126 1.88 -11.88 -20.30
N GLN A 127 2.65 -12.36 -21.28
CA GLN A 127 4.11 -12.52 -21.14
C GLN A 127 4.81 -11.19 -20.79
N GLU A 128 4.27 -10.05 -21.22
CA GLU A 128 4.77 -8.72 -20.86
C GLU A 128 4.76 -8.47 -19.34
N GLU A 129 3.76 -9.00 -18.61
CA GLU A 129 3.72 -8.90 -17.15
C GLU A 129 4.88 -9.66 -16.50
N LYS A 130 5.21 -10.84 -17.04
CA LYS A 130 6.36 -11.63 -16.58
C LYS A 130 7.67 -10.91 -16.88
N ASP A 131 7.87 -10.47 -18.12
CA ASP A 131 9.10 -9.83 -18.55
C ASP A 131 9.35 -8.54 -17.74
N PHE A 132 8.31 -7.73 -17.52
CA PHE A 132 8.41 -6.53 -16.71
C PHE A 132 8.73 -6.84 -15.23
N SER A 133 8.15 -7.91 -14.68
CA SER A 133 8.48 -8.36 -13.33
C SER A 133 9.96 -8.76 -13.23
N ASP A 134 10.44 -9.56 -14.17
CA ASP A 134 11.81 -10.05 -14.19
C ASP A 134 12.80 -8.87 -14.31
N ASP A 135 12.52 -7.89 -15.17
CA ASP A 135 13.32 -6.67 -15.34
C ASP A 135 13.43 -5.85 -14.03
N LEU A 136 12.31 -5.71 -13.30
CA LEU A 136 12.30 -5.00 -12.02
C LEU A 136 13.11 -5.73 -10.95
N LEU A 137 12.96 -7.06 -10.87
CA LEU A 137 13.67 -7.86 -9.88
C LEU A 137 15.17 -7.90 -10.17
N GLU A 138 15.56 -8.02 -11.44
CA GLU A 138 16.96 -7.96 -11.86
C GLU A 138 17.57 -6.60 -11.55
N ARG A 139 16.88 -5.50 -11.87
CA ARG A 139 17.34 -4.15 -11.53
C ARG A 139 17.53 -3.98 -10.02
N ALA A 140 16.55 -4.39 -9.23
CA ALA A 140 16.65 -4.35 -7.77
C ALA A 140 17.89 -5.10 -7.27
N LYS A 141 18.16 -6.30 -7.80
CA LYS A 141 19.33 -7.12 -7.43
C LYS A 141 20.66 -6.48 -7.85
N ASN A 142 20.70 -5.84 -9.02
CA ASN A 142 21.89 -5.16 -9.53
C ASN A 142 22.21 -3.88 -8.74
N ASP A 143 21.19 -3.09 -8.38
CA ASP A 143 21.36 -1.85 -7.63
C ASP A 143 21.64 -2.09 -6.14
N HIS A 144 21.34 -3.30 -5.65
CA HIS A 144 21.46 -3.69 -4.26
C HIS A 144 22.11 -5.07 -4.10
N GLU A 145 23.45 -5.10 -4.15
CA GLU A 145 24.26 -6.34 -4.08
C GLU A 145 23.87 -7.27 -2.92
N TRP A 146 23.46 -6.70 -1.78
CA TRP A 146 23.05 -7.47 -0.61
C TRP A 146 21.83 -8.35 -0.86
N LEU A 147 21.04 -8.16 -1.92
CA LEU A 147 19.94 -9.05 -2.31
C LEU A 147 20.43 -10.36 -2.93
N THR A 148 21.65 -10.39 -3.46
CA THR A 148 22.24 -11.55 -4.14
C THR A 148 23.20 -12.35 -3.27
N MET A 149 23.70 -11.73 -2.19
CA MET A 149 24.61 -12.38 -1.25
C MET A 149 23.85 -13.36 -0.34
N PRO A 150 24.40 -14.55 -0.05
CA PRO A 150 23.81 -15.51 0.89
C PRO A 150 23.63 -14.94 2.30
#